data_AF-A0A3C0S240-F1
#
_entry.id   AF-A0A3C0S240-F1
#
_cell.length_a   1.000
_cell.length_b   1.000
_cell.length_c   1.000
_cell.angle_alpha   90.00
_cell.angle_beta   90.00
_cell.angle_gamma   90.00
#
_symmetry.space_group_name_H-M   'P 1'
#
loop_
_entity.id
_entity.type
_entity.pdbx_description
1 polymer ?
#
loop_
_entity_poly.entity_id
_entity_poly.type
_entity_poly.pdbx_seq_one_letter_code
_entity_poly.pdbx_strand_id
1 'polypeptide(L)' 'MKKTFYPNLPYPVADLSAYTLCVGTFIISLKSEEIIRFEPEDQEHFKTWLEKFQVRDIEKRERNLNPYL' A
#
# COMPACT_ATOMS: atom_id res chain seq x y z
N MET A 1 21.55 -2.39 2.91
CA MET A 1 20.56 -1.69 3.76
C MET A 1 19.18 -2.01 3.23
N LYS A 2 18.30 -2.63 4.02
CA LYS A 2 16.89 -2.84 3.63
C LYS A 2 16.27 -1.45 3.43
N LYS A 3 15.80 -1.12 2.23
CA LYS A 3 15.09 0.15 1.96
C LYS A 3 13.73 0.10 2.67
N THR A 4 13.71 0.44 3.96
CA THR A 4 12.51 0.45 4.78
C THR A 4 11.64 1.68 4.54
N PHE A 5 12.17 2.73 3.90
CA PHE A 5 11.44 3.94 3.55
C PHE A 5 11.25 4.03 2.03
N TYR A 6 10.09 4.53 1.64
CA TYR A 6 9.84 5.03 0.30
C TYR A 6 10.08 6.54 0.26
N PRO A 7 10.61 7.13 -0.83
CA PRO A 7 10.78 8.57 -0.94
C PRO A 7 9.49 9.33 -0.60
N ASN A 8 9.61 10.41 0.19
CA ASN A 8 8.53 11.31 0.60
C ASN A 8 7.38 10.68 1.42
N LEU A 9 7.43 9.38 1.73
CA LEU A 9 6.53 8.76 2.69
C LEU A 9 7.13 8.93 4.10
N PRO A 10 6.47 9.63 5.04
CA PRO A 10 7.05 9.92 6.36
C PRO A 10 7.02 8.71 7.32
N TYR A 11 6.66 7.53 6.82
CA TYR A 11 6.55 6.30 7.60
C TYR A 11 7.40 5.18 6.99
N PRO A 12 8.06 4.35 7.81
CA PRO A 12 8.69 3.14 7.34
C PRO A 12 7.62 2.11 6.94
N VAL A 13 7.99 1.20 6.04
CA VAL A 13 7.14 0.08 5.59
C VAL A 13 6.67 -0.81 6.74
N ALA A 14 7.45 -0.88 7.82
CA ALA A 14 7.13 -1.65 9.01
C ALA A 14 5.88 -1.12 9.74
N ASP A 15 5.52 0.15 9.53
CA ASP A 15 4.35 0.78 10.17
C ASP A 15 3.09 0.66 9.29
N LEU A 16 3.24 0.26 8.03
CA LEU A 16 2.13 0.06 7.12
C LEU A 16 1.41 -1.28 7.41
N SER A 17 0.09 -1.26 7.32
CA SER A 17 -0.77 -2.43 7.52
C SER A 17 -1.42 -2.89 6.21
N ALA A 18 -2.08 -1.97 5.51
CA ALA A 18 -2.81 -2.26 4.27
C ALA A 18 -2.95 -1.03 3.39
N TYR A 19 -3.29 -1.23 2.12
CA TYR A 19 -3.55 -0.14 1.17
C TYR A 19 -4.69 -0.47 0.19
N THR A 20 -5.25 0.58 -0.42
CA THR A 20 -6.11 0.56 -1.62
C THR A 20 -5.70 1.73 -2.53
N LEU A 21 -5.97 1.63 -3.82
CA LEU A 21 -5.68 2.68 -4.80
C LEU A 21 -7.00 3.25 -5.32
N CYS A 22 -7.28 4.50 -4.97
CA CYS A 22 -8.49 5.19 -5.41
C CYS A 22 -8.07 6.41 -6.25
N VAL A 23 -8.40 6.39 -7.55
CA VAL A 23 -8.17 7.52 -8.48
C VAL A 23 -6.74 8.09 -8.37
N GLY A 24 -5.73 7.22 -8.45
CA GLY A 24 -4.31 7.62 -8.40
C GLY A 24 -3.77 7.99 -7.02
N THR A 25 -4.60 7.98 -5.97
CA THR A 25 -4.20 8.20 -4.58
C THR A 25 -4.15 6.87 -3.83
N PHE A 26 -3.03 6.59 -3.17
CA PHE A 26 -2.94 5.47 -2.25
C PHE A 26 -3.54 5.88 -0.91
N ILE A 27 -4.54 5.13 -0.45
CA ILE A 27 -5.04 5.21 0.91
C ILE A 27 -4.36 4.11 1.70
N ILE A 28 -3.59 4.47 2.72
CA ILE A 28 -2.75 3.55 3.48
C ILE A 28 -3.22 3.53 4.92
N SER A 29 -3.56 2.35 5.42
CA SER A 29 -3.79 2.09 6.84
C SER A 29 -2.47 1.76 7.50
N LEU A 30 -2.18 2.46 8.59
CA LEU A 30 -1.05 2.21 9.48
C LEU A 30 -1.43 1.19 10.56
N LYS A 31 -0.43 0.57 11.17
CA LYS A 31 -0.61 -0.30 12.34
C LYS A 31 -1.05 0.47 13.59
N SER A 32 -0.84 1.79 13.63
CA SER A 32 -1.38 2.70 14.64
C SER A 32 -2.88 2.97 14.49
N GLU A 33 -3.55 2.33 13.53
CA GLU A 33 -4.96 2.55 13.16
C GLU A 33 -5.23 3.89 12.44
N GLU A 34 -4.21 4.71 12.26
CA GLU A 34 -4.29 5.91 11.44
C GLU A 34 -4.40 5.56 9.94
N ILE A 35 -5.10 6.42 9.19
CA ILE A 35 -5.23 6.32 7.74
C ILE A 35 -4.61 7.56 7.12
N ILE A 36 -3.66 7.35 6.21
CA ILE A 36 -2.97 8.41 5.49
C ILE A 36 -3.24 8.31 3.99
N ARG A 37 -3.06 9.45 3.31
CA ARG A 37 -3.08 9.53 1.85
C ARG A 37 -1.65 9.72 1.36
N PHE A 38 -1.31 9.06 0.26
CA PHE A 38 0.00 9.19 -0.36
C PHE A 38 -0.11 9.15 -1.88
N GLU A 39 0.52 10.13 -2.53
CA GLU A 39 0.54 10.30 -3.97
C GLU A 39 2.00 10.20 -4.43
N PRO A 40 2.49 8.99 -4.75
CA PRO A 40 3.84 8.83 -5.29
C PRO A 40 3.92 9.38 -6.72
N GLU A 41 5.07 9.95 -7.08
CA GLU A 41 5.36 10.36 -8.46
C GLU A 41 5.27 9.18 -9.44
N ASP A 42 5.68 7.98 -9.00
CA ASP A 42 5.59 6.73 -9.74
C ASP A 42 4.72 5.73 -8.96
N GLN A 43 3.47 5.57 -9.41
CA GLN A 43 2.48 4.70 -8.78
C GLN A 43 2.80 3.21 -8.95
N GLU A 44 3.33 2.81 -10.11
CA GLU A 44 3.65 1.41 -10.40
C GLU A 44 4.84 0.94 -9.56
N HIS A 45 5.87 1.78 -9.45
CA HIS A 45 7.01 1.51 -8.60
C HIS A 45 6.61 1.48 -7.11
N PHE A 46 5.75 2.40 -6.65
CA PHE A 46 5.26 2.39 -5.26
C PHE A 46 4.46 1.13 -4.95
N LYS A 47 3.55 0.73 -5.85
CA LYS A 47 2.77 -0.51 -5.70
C LYS A 47 3.68 -1.73 -5.63
N THR A 48 4.67 -1.83 -6.51
CA THR A 48 5.66 -2.93 -6.51
C THR A 48 6.45 -2.97 -5.20
N TRP A 49 6.79 -1.80 -4.64
CA TRP A 49 7.44 -1.70 -3.35
C TRP A 49 6.54 -2.20 -2.20
N LEU A 50 5.27 -1.81 -2.17
CA LEU A 50 4.29 -2.31 -1.19
C LEU A 50 4.13 -3.84 -1.27
N GLU A 51 4.00 -4.39 -2.48
CA GLU A 51 3.88 -5.82 -2.72
C GLU A 51 5.14 -6.59 -2.29
N LYS A 52 6.33 -6.06 -2.59
CA LYS A 52 7.62 -6.63 -2.16
C LYS A 52 7.73 -6.74 -0.65
N PHE A 53 7.18 -5.78 0.09
CA PHE A 53 7.15 -5.80 1.55
C PHE A 53 5.88 -6.43 2.13
N GLN A 54 5.07 -7.06 1.28
CA GLN A 54 3.86 -7.79 1.68
C GLN A 54 2.84 -6.92 2.42
N VAL A 55 2.78 -5.63 2.10
CA VAL A 55 1.70 -4.75 2.58
C VAL A 55 0.41 -5.20 1.90
N ARG A 56 -0.64 -5.39 2.69
CA ARG A 56 -1.87 -6.02 2.22
C ARG A 56 -2.65 -5.10 1.29
N ASP A 57 -2.85 -5.53 0.05
CA ASP A 57 -3.79 -4.94 -0.90
C ASP A 57 -5.22 -5.36 -0.53
N ILE A 58 -6.08 -4.40 -0.21
CA ILE A 58 -7.46 -4.67 0.23
C ILE A 58 -8.31 -5.20 -0.93
N GLU A 59 -8.13 -4.68 -2.14
CA GLU A 59 -8.92 -5.04 -3.33
C GLU A 59 -8.56 -6.43 -3.87
N LYS A 60 -7.32 -6.89 -3.68
CA LYS A 60 -6.94 -8.26 -4.07
C LYS A 60 -7.61 -9.34 -3.22
N ARG A 61 -8.01 -9.04 -1.98
CA ARG A 61 -8.68 -10.03 -1.13
C ARG A 61 -10.11 -10.32 -1.60
N GLU A 62 -10.81 -9.33 -2.15
CA GLU A 62 -12.19 -9.49 -2.61
C GLU A 62 -12.29 -10.28 -3.93
N ARG A 63 -11.32 -10.13 -4.84
CA ARG A 63 -11.28 -10.88 -6.11
C ARG A 63 -11.09 -12.39 -5.96
N ASN A 64 -10.51 -12.86 -4.85
CA ASN A 64 -10.28 -14.28 -4.62
C ASN A 64 -11.47 -15.00 -3.96
N LEU A 65 -12.54 -14.27 -3.60
CA LEU A 65 -13.73 -14.83 -2.97
C LEU A 65 -14.87 -15.09 -3.96
N ASN A 66 -14.72 -14.76 -5.24
CA ASN A 66 -15.72 -15.07 -6.26
C ASN A 66 -15.08 -15.41 -7.63
N PRO A 67 -14.89 -16.70 -7.95
CA PRO A 67 -14.40 -17.12 -9.27
C PRO A 67 -15.47 -17.08 -10.37
N TYR A 68 -16.67 -16.56 -10.10
CA TYR A 68 -17.83 -16.60 -11.02
C TYR A 68 -18.47 -15.23 -11.30
N LEU A 69 -17.72 -14.14 -11.16
CA LEU A 69 -18.04 -12.84 -11.79
C LEU A 69 -16.96 -12.48 -12.81
#